data_AF-A0AAP4UET5-F1
#
_entry.id   AF-A0AAP4UET5-F1
#
_cell.length_a   1.000
_cell.length_b   1.000
_cell.length_c   1.000
_cell.angle_alpha   90.00
_cell.angle_beta   90.00
_cell.angle_gamma   90.00
#
_symmetry.space_group_name_H-M   'P 1'
#
loop_
_entity.id
_entity.type
_entity.pdbx_description
1 polymer ?
#
loop_
_entity_poly.entity_id
_entity_poly.type
_entity_poly.pdbx_seq_one_letter_code
_entity_poly.pdbx_strand_id
1 'polypeptide(L)'
;MNFLNKKKNMMWKNFRYIVFIFLCGFYNASASDVYIETHTGEGQGILRTIGGECFVYTPAHVVKKSSDFLVSTRLEKRINSQLITTYPQDLALLKLPSQNTKTCLESSWIDEGNRVNTILEVIDKGELNFRQSNGRVISYDIDIIQKELHSTFKIKINHPTKTITKGMSGSIINVGNYPIGMLLSVNEGVGTVLRMDTMADLSSSVIRTYATDKELIELGVYEKRSSISVNKSQTDTSVKKMKPISSISSKQVIKGNAFKGSSESFKILALGNTAYRLTSLKQSDDVLVRLEFQNPAGKKLASSGRIRTDKPTQWEFGTVEDGEHHLVVSGSRGSGNFEIQLEVIATPEQLISESNVLGHGDTVHGMISSGTFAVYEILSRGNTAYRLTSLKQSDDVLVSLEFQNPAGKKLASSGRIRTDKPTQWEFGTVEDGEHHLVVSGSRGSGNFEMQLEVIATPEQLISESNVLGHGDTVQGMISSGTFAVYKILSRGNTAYRLTSLKQSDDVLVRLEFQNPAGKKLASSGRIRTDKPTQWEFSTVKDGEHHLVVSGSRGSGNYELLLEKIN
;
A
#
# COMPACT_ATOMS: atom_id res chain seq x y z
N MET A 1 35.33 -57.43 -39.54
CA MET A 1 36.30 -57.01 -40.58
C MET A 1 35.51 -56.50 -41.77
N ASN A 2 35.40 -55.18 -41.95
CA ASN A 2 36.27 -54.36 -42.83
C ASN A 2 36.11 -54.78 -44.31
N PHE A 3 35.88 -53.94 -45.32
CA PHE A 3 35.83 -52.49 -45.53
C PHE A 3 35.24 -52.35 -46.96
N LEU A 4 34.22 -51.53 -47.19
CA LEU A 4 34.27 -50.30 -48.02
C LEU A 4 34.51 -50.42 -49.54
N ASN A 5 33.52 -50.03 -50.36
CA ASN A 5 33.54 -48.95 -51.38
C ASN A 5 32.32 -49.06 -52.32
N LYS A 6 31.44 -48.07 -52.61
CA LYS A 6 31.49 -46.62 -52.97
C LYS A 6 30.94 -46.43 -54.41
N LYS A 7 29.85 -45.69 -54.55
CA LYS A 7 29.51 -44.76 -55.68
C LYS A 7 28.20 -44.04 -55.30
N LYS A 8 28.23 -42.83 -54.72
CA LYS A 8 28.21 -41.49 -55.36
C LYS A 8 27.07 -41.27 -56.37
N ASN A 9 26.10 -40.42 -55.99
CA ASN A 9 25.57 -39.23 -56.71
C ASN A 9 24.33 -38.73 -55.94
N MET A 10 24.42 -37.68 -55.14
CA MET A 10 24.20 -36.27 -55.52
C MET A 10 22.80 -36.01 -56.11
N MET A 11 21.83 -35.62 -55.27
CA MET A 11 20.84 -34.60 -55.63
C MET A 11 20.27 -33.93 -54.39
N TRP A 12 20.53 -32.63 -54.34
CA TRP A 12 20.10 -31.66 -53.35
C TRP A 12 18.73 -31.14 -53.80
N LYS A 13 17.66 -31.37 -53.05
CA LYS A 13 16.41 -30.58 -53.18
C LYS A 13 15.82 -30.29 -51.81
N ASN A 14 15.75 -28.99 -51.55
CA ASN A 14 15.22 -28.33 -50.36
C ASN A 14 13.77 -28.71 -50.09
N PHE A 15 13.50 -29.33 -48.95
CA PHE A 15 12.15 -29.49 -48.40
C PHE A 15 11.90 -28.34 -47.43
N ARG A 16 11.39 -27.20 -47.94
CA ARG A 16 10.91 -26.09 -47.12
C ARG A 16 9.52 -26.45 -46.58
N TYR A 17 9.44 -26.85 -45.32
CA TYR A 17 8.19 -26.81 -44.56
C TYR A 17 7.78 -25.35 -44.36
N ILE A 18 6.76 -24.88 -45.07
CA ILE A 18 6.04 -23.66 -44.72
C ILE A 18 5.02 -24.06 -43.65
N VAL A 19 5.38 -23.88 -42.39
CA VAL A 19 4.43 -23.93 -41.28
C VAL A 19 3.80 -22.54 -41.20
N PHE A 20 2.61 -22.40 -41.78
CA PHE A 20 1.77 -21.21 -41.62
C PHE A 20 1.14 -21.30 -40.22
N ILE A 21 1.84 -20.78 -39.20
CA ILE A 21 1.25 -20.60 -37.87
C ILE A 21 0.26 -19.45 -37.98
N PHE A 22 -1.00 -19.80 -38.16
CA PHE A 22 -2.13 -18.89 -37.98
C PHE A 22 -2.18 -18.53 -36.50
N LEU A 23 -1.49 -17.46 -36.13
CA LEU A 23 -1.56 -16.86 -34.81
C LEU A 23 -2.95 -16.23 -34.68
N CYS A 24 -3.95 -17.04 -34.36
CA CYS A 24 -5.22 -16.54 -33.84
C CYS A 24 -4.90 -15.83 -32.53
N GLY A 25 -4.76 -14.50 -32.59
CA GLY A 25 -4.82 -13.67 -31.40
C GLY A 25 -6.16 -13.94 -30.73
N PHE A 26 -6.13 -14.61 -29.59
CA PHE A 26 -7.28 -14.69 -28.69
C PHE A 26 -7.49 -13.28 -28.14
N TYR A 27 -8.31 -12.49 -28.83
CA TYR A 27 -8.94 -11.33 -28.23
C TYR A 27 -9.84 -11.85 -27.10
N ASN A 28 -9.38 -11.74 -25.86
CA ASN A 28 -10.24 -11.94 -24.70
C ASN A 28 -11.21 -10.76 -24.67
N ALA A 29 -12.38 -10.92 -25.29
CA ALA A 29 -13.47 -9.98 -25.14
C ALA A 29 -14.05 -10.13 -23.73
N SER A 30 -13.84 -9.13 -22.87
CA SER A 30 -14.42 -9.06 -21.53
C SER A 30 -15.90 -8.69 -21.64
N ALA A 31 -16.78 -9.57 -21.18
CA ALA A 31 -18.24 -9.39 -21.16
C ALA A 31 -18.72 -8.82 -19.83
N SER A 32 -20.02 -8.52 -19.71
CA SER A 32 -20.64 -8.51 -18.38
C SER A 32 -20.37 -9.83 -17.67
N ASP A 33 -20.02 -9.72 -16.39
CA ASP A 33 -19.54 -10.86 -15.60
C ASP A 33 -20.66 -11.88 -15.42
N VAL A 34 -21.86 -11.38 -15.16
CA VAL A 34 -23.02 -12.22 -14.88
C VAL A 34 -24.26 -11.83 -15.67
N TYR A 35 -25.09 -12.86 -15.91
CA TYR A 35 -26.47 -12.75 -16.32
C TYR A 35 -27.39 -12.91 -15.11
N ILE A 36 -28.44 -12.09 -15.03
CA ILE A 36 -29.37 -12.07 -13.89
C ILE A 36 -30.78 -12.38 -14.39
N GLU A 37 -31.37 -13.43 -13.83
CA GLU A 37 -32.77 -13.79 -14.03
C GLU A 37 -33.57 -13.49 -12.76
N THR A 38 -34.73 -12.86 -12.93
CA THR A 38 -35.73 -12.66 -11.87
C THR A 38 -37.09 -13.12 -12.37
N HIS A 39 -38.08 -13.21 -11.50
CA HIS A 39 -39.45 -13.57 -11.91
C HIS A 39 -40.09 -12.55 -12.85
N THR A 40 -39.62 -11.30 -12.86
CA THR A 40 -40.27 -10.19 -13.57
C THR A 40 -39.44 -9.60 -14.71
N GLY A 41 -38.18 -10.03 -14.84
CA GLY A 41 -37.26 -9.47 -15.80
C GLY A 41 -35.89 -10.14 -15.80
N GLU A 42 -35.05 -9.66 -16.70
CA GLU A 42 -33.69 -10.14 -16.93
C GLU A 42 -32.75 -8.96 -17.14
N GLY A 43 -31.48 -9.16 -16.82
CA GLY A 43 -30.43 -8.16 -17.00
C GLY A 43 -29.05 -8.78 -16.80
N GLN A 44 -28.09 -7.92 -16.53
CA GLN A 44 -26.68 -8.26 -16.37
C GLN A 44 -26.14 -7.67 -15.07
N GLY A 45 -24.91 -8.04 -14.72
CA GLY A 45 -24.18 -7.36 -13.67
C GLY A 45 -22.67 -7.53 -13.75
N ILE A 46 -22.00 -6.79 -12.87
CA ILE A 46 -20.55 -6.77 -12.71
C ILE A 46 -20.22 -7.37 -11.34
N LEU A 47 -19.31 -8.33 -11.30
CA LEU A 47 -18.84 -8.95 -10.07
C LEU A 47 -17.81 -8.05 -9.39
N ARG A 48 -17.73 -8.16 -8.07
CA ARG A 48 -16.68 -7.54 -7.27
C ARG A 48 -16.41 -8.34 -6.00
N THR A 49 -15.15 -8.66 -5.74
CA THR A 49 -14.71 -9.28 -4.48
C THR A 49 -14.43 -8.20 -3.44
N ILE A 50 -15.00 -8.34 -2.24
CA ILE A 50 -14.76 -7.48 -1.08
C ILE A 50 -14.79 -8.34 0.18
N GLY A 51 -13.76 -8.33 1.03
CA GLY A 51 -13.78 -9.02 2.32
C GLY A 51 -13.77 -10.53 2.21
N GLY A 52 -13.29 -11.08 1.09
CA GLY A 52 -13.50 -12.48 0.73
C GLY A 52 -14.95 -12.85 0.37
N GLU A 53 -15.85 -11.88 0.32
CA GLU A 53 -17.23 -12.04 -0.14
C GLU A 53 -17.36 -11.59 -1.60
N CYS A 54 -18.38 -12.09 -2.29
CA CYS A 54 -18.59 -11.84 -3.72
C CYS A 54 -19.91 -11.11 -3.96
N PHE A 55 -19.82 -9.94 -4.60
CA PHE A 55 -20.95 -9.06 -4.86
C PHE A 55 -21.23 -8.92 -6.36
N VAL A 56 -22.48 -8.59 -6.69
CA VAL A 56 -22.93 -8.27 -8.04
C VAL A 56 -23.55 -6.87 -8.04
N TYR A 57 -23.03 -6.00 -8.90
CA TYR A 57 -23.58 -4.69 -9.22
C TYR A 57 -24.50 -4.82 -10.43
N THR A 58 -25.73 -4.35 -10.30
CA THR A 58 -26.74 -4.42 -11.38
C THR A 58 -27.71 -3.25 -11.28
N PRO A 59 -28.42 -2.85 -12.35
CA PRO A 59 -29.41 -1.80 -12.23
C PRO A 59 -30.56 -2.16 -11.29
N ALA A 60 -31.03 -1.21 -10.48
CA ALA A 60 -32.05 -1.47 -9.48
C ALA A 60 -33.38 -1.94 -10.10
N HIS A 61 -33.73 -1.44 -11.29
CA HIS A 61 -34.93 -1.90 -12.00
C HIS A 61 -34.87 -3.36 -12.46
N VAL A 62 -33.67 -3.96 -12.62
CA VAL A 62 -33.52 -5.39 -12.97
C VAL A 62 -34.01 -6.28 -11.82
N VAL A 63 -33.78 -5.84 -10.58
CA VAL A 63 -34.10 -6.59 -9.35
C VAL A 63 -35.37 -6.11 -8.65
N LYS A 64 -36.00 -5.05 -9.18
CA LYS A 64 -37.17 -4.41 -8.56
C LYS A 64 -38.36 -5.39 -8.53
N LYS A 65 -38.99 -5.53 -7.36
CA LYS A 65 -40.20 -6.37 -7.12
C LYS A 65 -39.99 -7.89 -7.31
N SER A 66 -38.75 -8.39 -7.30
CA SER A 66 -38.48 -9.83 -7.18
C SER A 66 -37.99 -10.17 -5.78
N SER A 67 -38.33 -11.36 -5.29
CA SER A 67 -37.75 -11.95 -4.07
C SER A 67 -36.59 -12.89 -4.36
N ASP A 68 -36.55 -13.43 -5.59
CA ASP A 68 -35.55 -14.39 -6.03
C ASP A 68 -34.69 -13.79 -7.15
N PHE A 69 -33.38 -13.94 -7.02
CA PHE A 69 -32.37 -13.38 -7.92
C PHE A 69 -31.39 -14.48 -8.31
N LEU A 70 -31.53 -15.00 -9.54
CA LEU A 70 -30.70 -16.06 -10.07
C LEU A 70 -29.55 -15.48 -10.89
N VAL A 71 -28.33 -15.65 -10.40
CA VAL A 71 -27.11 -15.18 -11.06
C VAL A 71 -26.46 -16.33 -11.81
N SER A 72 -26.09 -16.11 -13.06
CA SER A 72 -25.38 -17.08 -13.89
C SER A 72 -24.13 -16.48 -14.48
N THR A 73 -23.03 -17.23 -14.43
CA THR A 73 -21.71 -16.87 -14.98
C THR A 73 -21.34 -17.85 -16.08
N ARG A 74 -20.09 -17.83 -16.53
CA ARG A 74 -19.59 -18.83 -17.48
C ARG A 74 -19.46 -20.21 -16.82
N LEU A 75 -19.06 -20.24 -15.55
CA LEU A 75 -18.71 -21.46 -14.82
C LEU A 75 -19.89 -22.05 -14.04
N GLU A 76 -20.80 -21.20 -13.57
CA GLU A 76 -21.89 -21.59 -12.69
C GLU A 76 -23.20 -20.99 -13.17
N LYS A 77 -24.31 -21.72 -13.02
CA LYS A 77 -25.64 -21.26 -13.44
C LYS A 77 -26.60 -21.26 -12.27
N ARG A 78 -27.50 -20.28 -12.24
CA ARG A 78 -28.63 -20.17 -11.29
C ARG A 78 -28.20 -20.19 -9.82
N ILE A 79 -27.21 -19.36 -9.48
CA ILE A 79 -26.80 -19.10 -8.10
C ILE A 79 -27.86 -18.20 -7.47
N ASN A 80 -28.45 -18.62 -6.35
CA ASN A 80 -29.35 -17.77 -5.57
C ASN A 80 -28.53 -16.66 -4.90
N SER A 81 -28.87 -15.40 -5.16
CA SER A 81 -28.21 -14.24 -4.55
C SER A 81 -29.16 -13.47 -3.62
N GLN A 82 -28.59 -12.71 -2.69
CA GLN A 82 -29.34 -11.91 -1.74
C GLN A 82 -29.21 -10.41 -2.08
N LEU A 83 -30.34 -9.71 -2.18
CA LEU A 83 -30.31 -8.24 -2.28
C LEU A 83 -29.83 -7.63 -0.97
N ILE A 84 -28.75 -6.86 -1.04
CA ILE A 84 -28.17 -6.15 0.11
C ILE A 84 -28.77 -4.75 0.21
N THR A 85 -28.77 -4.01 -0.90
CA THR A 85 -29.32 -2.65 -0.93
C THR A 85 -29.59 -2.18 -2.37
N THR A 86 -30.32 -1.07 -2.48
CA THR A 86 -30.57 -0.32 -3.72
C THR A 86 -30.27 1.16 -3.51
N TYR A 87 -29.75 1.82 -4.53
CA TYR A 87 -29.39 3.24 -4.52
C TYR A 87 -30.31 4.07 -5.45
N PRO A 88 -30.48 5.37 -5.19
CA PRO A 88 -31.31 6.26 -6.02
C PRO A 88 -30.90 6.33 -7.49
N GLN A 89 -29.63 6.10 -7.81
CA GLN A 89 -29.05 6.15 -9.17
C GLN A 89 -29.33 4.88 -9.99
N ASP A 90 -30.45 4.20 -9.69
CA ASP A 90 -30.85 2.94 -10.31
C ASP A 90 -29.76 1.86 -10.24
N LEU A 91 -29.06 1.76 -9.09
CA LEU A 91 -28.05 0.76 -8.81
C LEU A 91 -28.53 -0.17 -7.69
N ALA A 92 -28.25 -1.47 -7.79
CA ALA A 92 -28.49 -2.46 -6.76
C ALA A 92 -27.25 -3.30 -6.52
N LEU A 93 -27.11 -3.74 -5.28
CA LEU A 93 -26.02 -4.61 -4.84
C LEU A 93 -26.59 -5.94 -4.35
N LEU A 94 -26.19 -7.03 -5.00
CA LEU A 94 -26.51 -8.39 -4.59
C LEU A 94 -25.26 -9.03 -3.98
N LYS A 95 -25.44 -9.91 -3.00
CA LYS A 95 -24.38 -10.76 -2.44
C LYS A 95 -24.59 -12.20 -2.88
N LEU A 96 -23.53 -12.84 -3.37
CA LEU A 96 -23.53 -14.27 -3.63
C LEU A 96 -23.30 -15.06 -2.32
N PRO A 97 -23.81 -16.30 -2.21
CA PRO A 97 -23.54 -17.15 -1.07
C PRO A 97 -22.05 -17.44 -0.91
N SER A 98 -21.57 -17.62 0.33
CA SER A 98 -20.13 -17.76 0.61
C SER A 98 -19.47 -18.96 -0.10
N GLN A 99 -20.24 -20.02 -0.43
CA GLN A 99 -19.76 -21.16 -1.21
C GLN A 99 -19.49 -20.84 -2.70
N ASN A 100 -20.01 -19.73 -3.21
CA ASN A 100 -19.85 -19.25 -4.58
C ASN A 100 -18.89 -18.04 -4.69
N THR A 101 -18.07 -17.80 -3.67
CA THR A 101 -17.11 -16.66 -3.65
C THR A 101 -16.07 -16.73 -4.76
N LYS A 102 -15.69 -17.95 -5.18
CA LYS A 102 -14.76 -18.18 -6.31
C LYS A 102 -15.29 -17.65 -7.64
N THR A 103 -16.59 -17.41 -7.75
CA THR A 103 -17.21 -16.85 -8.95
C THR A 103 -16.70 -15.44 -9.27
N CYS A 104 -16.34 -14.66 -8.25
CA CYS A 104 -15.74 -13.33 -8.44
C CYS A 104 -14.31 -13.35 -9.01
N LEU A 105 -13.68 -14.52 -9.23
CA LEU A 105 -12.46 -14.61 -10.04
C LEU A 105 -12.68 -14.21 -11.51
N GLU A 106 -13.93 -14.22 -11.97
CA GLU A 106 -14.33 -13.71 -13.30
C GLU A 106 -14.72 -12.22 -13.27
N SER A 107 -14.39 -11.49 -12.20
CA SER A 107 -14.71 -10.07 -12.04
C SER A 107 -14.02 -9.19 -13.07
N SER A 108 -14.81 -8.38 -13.77
CA SER A 108 -14.31 -7.30 -14.62
C SER A 108 -14.02 -6.03 -13.82
N TRP A 109 -14.40 -5.92 -12.55
CA TRP A 109 -14.12 -4.73 -11.73
C TRP A 109 -12.61 -4.49 -11.54
N ILE A 110 -12.15 -3.28 -11.85
CA ILE A 110 -10.74 -2.86 -11.74
C ILE A 110 -10.68 -1.53 -10.99
N ASP A 111 -9.70 -1.42 -10.08
CA ASP A 111 -9.20 -0.18 -9.43
C ASP A 111 -10.24 0.89 -9.02
N GLU A 112 -11.45 0.49 -8.61
CA GLU A 112 -12.55 1.38 -8.22
C GLU A 112 -12.99 2.37 -9.31
N GLY A 113 -12.59 2.16 -10.57
CA GLY A 113 -12.90 3.11 -11.63
C GLY A 113 -12.08 4.41 -11.54
N ASN A 114 -10.96 4.43 -10.83
CA ASN A 114 -10.14 5.63 -10.61
C ASN A 114 -9.70 6.36 -11.90
N ARG A 115 -9.73 5.66 -13.05
CA ARG A 115 -9.32 6.21 -14.36
C ARG A 115 -10.49 6.64 -15.23
N VAL A 116 -11.74 6.43 -14.80
CA VAL A 116 -12.93 6.72 -15.61
C VAL A 116 -12.97 8.18 -16.02
N ASN A 117 -12.72 9.11 -15.10
CA ASN A 117 -12.71 10.53 -15.41
C ASN A 117 -11.73 10.88 -16.53
N THR A 118 -10.47 10.44 -16.40
CA THR A 118 -9.40 10.69 -17.38
C THR A 118 -9.70 10.02 -18.74
N ILE A 119 -10.25 8.81 -18.74
CA ILE A 119 -10.62 8.13 -19.99
C ILE A 119 -11.74 8.90 -20.69
N LEU A 120 -12.77 9.29 -19.94
CA LEU A 120 -13.87 10.06 -20.49
C LEU A 120 -13.42 11.44 -20.97
N GLU A 121 -12.37 12.07 -20.44
CA GLU A 121 -11.88 13.35 -20.96
C GLU A 121 -11.33 13.26 -22.39
N VAL A 122 -10.67 12.15 -22.74
CA VAL A 122 -9.87 12.05 -23.98
C VAL A 122 -10.49 11.11 -25.02
N ILE A 123 -11.32 10.16 -24.59
CA ILE A 123 -11.85 9.09 -25.45
C ILE A 123 -13.36 9.25 -25.68
N ASP A 124 -13.76 9.12 -26.95
CA ASP A 124 -15.15 9.22 -27.40
C ASP A 124 -15.70 7.91 -27.96
N LYS A 125 -14.94 6.81 -27.89
CA LYS A 125 -15.31 5.50 -28.45
C LYS A 125 -15.09 4.38 -27.45
N GLY A 126 -15.89 3.34 -27.52
CA GLY A 126 -15.74 2.17 -26.67
C GLY A 126 -16.54 0.97 -27.18
N GLU A 127 -16.70 -0.01 -26.29
CA GLU A 127 -17.42 -1.24 -26.56
C GLU A 127 -18.48 -1.50 -25.47
N LEU A 128 -19.70 -1.79 -25.89
CA LEU A 128 -20.76 -2.33 -25.05
C LEU A 128 -20.67 -3.85 -25.07
N ASN A 129 -20.29 -4.45 -23.95
CA ASN A 129 -20.08 -5.88 -23.82
C ASN A 129 -21.15 -6.51 -22.93
N PHE A 130 -21.81 -7.56 -23.43
CA PHE A 130 -22.90 -8.21 -22.72
C PHE A 130 -22.97 -9.72 -22.97
N ARG A 131 -23.62 -10.42 -22.04
CA ARG A 131 -23.77 -11.88 -22.06
C ARG A 131 -25.21 -12.28 -22.37
N GLN A 132 -25.40 -13.19 -23.32
CA GLN A 132 -26.71 -13.81 -23.55
C GLN A 132 -27.00 -14.90 -22.51
N SER A 133 -28.27 -15.28 -22.35
CA SER A 133 -28.71 -16.35 -21.42
C SER A 133 -28.04 -17.71 -21.66
N ASN A 134 -27.56 -17.96 -22.88
CA ASN A 134 -26.78 -19.16 -23.24
C ASN A 134 -25.29 -19.08 -22.85
N GLY A 135 -24.83 -17.94 -22.30
CA GLY A 135 -23.45 -17.67 -21.91
C GLY A 135 -22.58 -17.03 -23.00
N ARG A 136 -23.10 -16.85 -24.23
CA ARG A 136 -22.36 -16.20 -25.33
C ARG A 136 -22.13 -14.73 -25.06
N VAL A 137 -20.91 -14.28 -25.31
CA VAL A 137 -20.50 -12.87 -25.21
C VAL A 137 -20.73 -12.17 -26.55
N ILE A 138 -21.27 -10.95 -26.49
CA ILE A 138 -21.47 -10.07 -27.64
C ILE A 138 -20.88 -8.70 -27.30
N SER A 139 -20.15 -8.12 -28.26
CA SER A 139 -19.60 -6.76 -28.21
C SER A 139 -20.21 -5.91 -29.32
N TYR A 140 -20.62 -4.69 -28.99
CA TYR A 140 -21.03 -3.65 -29.95
C TYR A 140 -20.15 -2.42 -29.79
N ASP A 141 -19.60 -1.93 -30.91
CA ASP A 141 -18.91 -0.64 -30.96
C ASP A 141 -19.89 0.49 -30.63
N ILE A 142 -19.45 1.44 -29.81
CA ILE A 142 -20.24 2.58 -29.37
C ILE A 142 -19.46 3.90 -29.52
N ASP A 143 -20.21 4.99 -29.67
CA ASP A 143 -19.73 6.35 -29.52
C ASP A 143 -20.24 6.93 -28.20
N ILE A 144 -19.37 7.62 -27.45
CA ILE A 144 -19.69 8.36 -26.23
C ILE A 144 -20.09 9.78 -26.64
N ILE A 145 -21.36 10.11 -26.48
CA ILE A 145 -21.96 11.33 -27.07
C ILE A 145 -22.22 12.45 -26.06
N GLN A 146 -22.24 12.14 -24.76
CA GLN A 146 -22.39 13.12 -23.70
C GLN A 146 -21.70 12.62 -22.43
N LYS A 147 -21.00 13.51 -21.73
CA LYS A 147 -20.26 13.20 -20.50
C LYS A 147 -20.78 14.11 -19.40
N GLU A 148 -21.41 13.55 -18.37
CA GLU A 148 -21.77 14.32 -17.18
C GLU A 148 -20.60 14.30 -16.20
N LEU A 149 -20.43 15.41 -15.46
CA LEU A 149 -19.19 15.64 -14.69
C LEU A 149 -18.87 14.54 -13.67
N HIS A 150 -19.87 13.90 -13.04
CA HIS A 150 -19.63 13.06 -11.85
C HIS A 150 -20.46 11.78 -11.72
N SER A 151 -21.36 11.47 -12.66
CA SER A 151 -22.35 10.40 -12.44
C SER A 151 -22.53 9.47 -13.63
N THR A 152 -22.90 10.04 -14.78
CA THR A 152 -23.28 9.24 -15.94
C THR A 152 -22.63 9.75 -17.22
N PHE A 153 -22.65 8.93 -18.25
CA PHE A 153 -22.39 9.36 -19.61
C PHE A 153 -23.37 8.67 -20.55
N LYS A 154 -23.53 9.25 -21.74
CA LYS A 154 -24.45 8.74 -22.76
C LYS A 154 -23.69 8.14 -23.92
N ILE A 155 -24.23 7.05 -24.44
CA ILE A 155 -23.64 6.27 -25.54
C ILE A 155 -24.65 6.06 -26.66
N LYS A 156 -24.14 5.81 -27.86
CA LYS A 156 -24.92 5.35 -29.01
C LYS A 156 -24.17 4.22 -29.71
N ILE A 157 -24.88 3.18 -30.13
CA ILE A 157 -24.26 2.10 -30.91
C ILE A 157 -23.82 2.66 -32.27
N ASN A 158 -22.56 2.41 -32.63
CA ASN A 158 -21.97 2.78 -33.91
C ASN A 158 -22.32 1.73 -34.98
N HIS A 159 -23.63 1.54 -35.21
CA HIS A 159 -24.13 0.64 -36.25
C HIS A 159 -25.57 1.00 -36.65
N PRO A 160 -25.90 1.07 -37.95
CA PRO A 160 -27.20 1.57 -38.42
C PRO A 160 -28.39 0.67 -38.09
N THR A 161 -28.17 -0.64 -37.88
CA THR A 161 -29.25 -1.62 -37.68
C THR A 161 -29.28 -2.26 -36.29
N LYS A 162 -28.30 -1.98 -35.43
CA LYS A 162 -28.25 -2.56 -34.08
C LYS A 162 -28.83 -1.56 -33.09
N THR A 163 -29.70 -2.06 -32.23
CA THR A 163 -30.31 -1.28 -31.15
C THR A 163 -30.05 -1.97 -29.82
N ILE A 164 -29.99 -1.19 -28.75
CA ILE A 164 -29.94 -1.75 -27.41
C ILE A 164 -31.34 -2.31 -27.08
N THR A 165 -31.41 -3.54 -26.59
CA THR A 165 -32.68 -4.24 -26.30
C THR A 165 -32.83 -4.54 -24.81
N LYS A 166 -34.05 -4.94 -24.41
CA LYS A 166 -34.30 -5.50 -23.08
C LYS A 166 -33.33 -6.66 -22.80
N GLY A 167 -32.84 -6.75 -21.55
CA GLY A 167 -31.83 -7.71 -21.13
C GLY A 167 -30.38 -7.23 -21.25
N MET A 168 -30.12 -6.09 -21.89
CA MET A 168 -28.80 -5.44 -21.91
C MET A 168 -28.57 -4.51 -20.71
N SER A 169 -29.58 -4.20 -19.89
CA SER A 169 -29.38 -3.45 -18.65
C SER A 169 -28.37 -4.17 -17.75
N GLY A 170 -27.37 -3.45 -17.26
CA GLY A 170 -26.25 -3.98 -16.47
C GLY A 170 -25.03 -4.38 -17.27
N SER A 171 -25.07 -4.23 -18.60
CA SER A 171 -23.94 -4.57 -19.47
C SER A 171 -22.76 -3.63 -19.22
N ILE A 172 -21.54 -4.15 -19.38
CA ILE A 172 -20.33 -3.39 -19.12
C ILE A 172 -19.91 -2.57 -20.33
N ILE A 173 -19.49 -1.33 -20.11
CA ILE A 173 -18.90 -0.48 -21.14
C ILE A 173 -17.40 -0.46 -20.93
N ASN A 174 -16.65 -0.83 -21.96
CA ASN A 174 -15.19 -0.86 -21.92
C ASN A 174 -14.59 0.16 -22.90
N VAL A 175 -13.43 0.69 -22.53
CA VAL A 175 -12.51 1.38 -23.44
C VAL A 175 -11.21 0.57 -23.46
N GLY A 176 -10.93 -0.07 -24.60
CA GLY A 176 -9.93 -1.14 -24.64
C GLY A 176 -10.30 -2.24 -23.64
N ASN A 177 -9.39 -2.56 -22.73
CA ASN A 177 -9.62 -3.58 -21.70
C ASN A 177 -10.10 -3.01 -20.35
N TYR A 178 -10.40 -1.70 -20.28
CA TYR A 178 -10.74 -1.05 -19.02
C TYR A 178 -12.24 -0.77 -18.93
N PRO A 179 -12.94 -1.23 -17.87
CA PRO A 179 -14.36 -0.97 -17.69
C PRO A 179 -14.60 0.44 -17.18
N ILE A 180 -15.40 1.21 -17.93
CA ILE A 180 -15.68 2.60 -17.59
C ILE A 180 -17.08 2.83 -17.03
N GLY A 181 -17.97 1.84 -17.14
CA GLY A 181 -19.29 1.95 -16.55
C GLY A 181 -20.22 0.79 -16.87
N MET A 182 -21.45 0.92 -16.38
CA MET A 182 -22.53 -0.06 -16.52
C MET A 182 -23.75 0.59 -17.17
N LEU A 183 -24.25 -0.01 -18.24
CA LEU A 183 -25.45 0.46 -18.93
C LEU A 183 -26.67 0.36 -18.02
N LEU A 184 -27.31 1.49 -17.71
CA LEU A 184 -28.53 1.52 -16.90
C LEU A 184 -29.76 1.35 -17.78
N SER A 185 -29.97 2.28 -18.71
CA SER A 185 -31.22 2.39 -19.45
C SER A 185 -30.98 2.91 -20.86
N VAL A 186 -32.00 2.78 -21.71
CA VAL A 186 -31.97 3.30 -23.07
C VAL A 186 -33.25 4.06 -23.36
N ASN A 187 -33.08 5.26 -23.91
CA ASN A 187 -34.17 6.09 -24.38
C ASN A 187 -33.85 6.61 -25.78
N GLU A 188 -34.77 6.46 -26.73
CA GLU A 188 -34.62 6.93 -28.12
C GLU A 188 -33.31 6.50 -28.81
N GLY A 189 -32.83 5.29 -28.51
CA GLY A 189 -31.57 4.76 -29.06
C GLY A 189 -30.29 5.30 -28.42
N VAL A 190 -30.42 6.10 -27.35
CA VAL A 190 -29.31 6.61 -26.54
C VAL A 190 -29.28 5.85 -25.21
N GLY A 191 -28.15 5.21 -24.92
CA GLY A 191 -27.91 4.52 -23.65
C GLY A 191 -27.39 5.48 -22.58
N THR A 192 -27.90 5.37 -21.36
CA THR A 192 -27.39 6.04 -20.17
C THR A 192 -26.55 5.05 -19.37
N VAL A 193 -25.31 5.42 -19.07
CA VAL A 193 -24.32 4.56 -18.43
C VAL A 193 -23.92 5.17 -17.09
N LEU A 194 -23.99 4.39 -16.02
CA LEU A 194 -23.46 4.76 -14.71
C LEU A 194 -21.94 4.51 -14.69
N ARG A 195 -21.16 5.50 -14.28
CA ARG A 195 -19.71 5.38 -14.27
C ARG A 195 -19.22 4.41 -13.20
N MET A 196 -18.08 3.75 -13.44
CA MET A 196 -17.49 2.81 -12.49
C MET A 196 -17.06 3.48 -11.19
N ASP A 197 -16.41 4.65 -11.25
CA ASP A 197 -16.05 5.45 -10.08
C ASP A 197 -17.28 5.84 -9.25
N THR A 198 -18.35 6.30 -9.91
CA THR A 198 -19.61 6.58 -9.22
C THR A 198 -20.19 5.35 -8.54
N MET A 199 -20.13 4.16 -9.16
CA MET A 199 -20.59 2.92 -8.53
C MET A 199 -19.77 2.56 -7.28
N ALA A 200 -18.46 2.77 -7.33
CA ALA A 200 -17.54 2.58 -6.20
C ALA A 200 -17.89 3.53 -5.04
N ASP A 201 -18.06 4.82 -5.34
CA ASP A 201 -18.38 5.85 -4.36
C ASP A 201 -19.72 5.59 -3.67
N LEU A 202 -20.75 5.25 -4.45
CA LEU A 202 -22.09 4.95 -3.94
C LEU A 202 -22.09 3.75 -2.99
N SER A 203 -21.31 2.71 -3.31
CA SER A 203 -21.28 1.47 -2.53
C SER A 203 -20.30 1.49 -1.34
N SER A 204 -19.46 2.52 -1.24
CA SER A 204 -18.41 2.66 -0.22
C SER A 204 -18.91 2.37 1.20
N SER A 205 -20.06 2.90 1.59
CA SER A 205 -20.66 2.71 2.93
C SER A 205 -20.97 1.23 3.25
N VAL A 206 -21.48 0.49 2.26
CA VAL A 206 -21.77 -0.94 2.41
C VAL A 206 -20.48 -1.75 2.38
N ILE A 207 -19.56 -1.39 1.47
CA ILE A 207 -18.25 -2.05 1.33
C ILE A 207 -17.46 -1.97 2.63
N ARG A 208 -17.50 -0.82 3.33
CA ARG A 208 -16.87 -0.66 4.65
C ARG A 208 -17.32 -1.72 5.67
N THR A 209 -18.54 -2.24 5.55
CA THR A 209 -19.08 -3.25 6.49
C THR A 209 -18.47 -4.63 6.27
N TYR A 210 -18.04 -4.94 5.04
CA TYR A 210 -17.54 -6.27 4.65
C TYR A 210 -16.03 -6.31 4.42
N ALA A 211 -15.41 -5.19 4.06
CA ALA A 211 -13.98 -5.10 3.79
C ALA A 211 -13.13 -5.41 5.04
N THR A 212 -12.02 -6.09 4.82
CA THR A 212 -10.94 -6.25 5.80
C THR A 212 -10.21 -4.93 6.01
N ASP A 213 -9.48 -4.78 7.12
CA ASP A 213 -8.64 -3.60 7.35
C ASP A 213 -7.61 -3.42 6.22
N LYS A 214 -7.06 -4.51 5.69
CA LYS A 214 -6.17 -4.54 4.52
C LYS A 214 -6.83 -3.95 3.26
N GLU A 215 -8.04 -4.38 2.93
CA GLU A 215 -8.78 -3.86 1.77
C GLU A 215 -9.23 -2.41 1.97
N LEU A 216 -9.60 -2.02 3.19
CA LEU A 216 -9.92 -0.62 3.50
C LEU A 216 -8.72 0.31 3.28
N ILE A 217 -7.52 -0.18 3.58
CA ILE A 217 -6.26 0.51 3.31
C ILE A 217 -6.00 0.57 1.80
N GLU A 218 -6.16 -0.53 1.06
CA GLU A 218 -6.03 -0.57 -0.40
C GLU A 218 -7.02 0.37 -1.12
N LEU A 219 -8.22 0.51 -0.58
CA LEU A 219 -9.26 1.41 -1.08
C LEU A 219 -8.99 2.90 -0.73
N GLY A 220 -8.03 3.19 0.16
CA GLY A 220 -7.75 4.55 0.62
C GLY A 220 -8.85 5.14 1.53
N VAL A 221 -9.67 4.28 2.14
CA VAL A 221 -10.86 4.65 2.93
C VAL A 221 -10.73 4.20 4.39
N TYR A 222 -9.54 3.77 4.81
CA TYR A 222 -9.29 3.33 6.18
C TYR A 222 -9.33 4.50 7.16
N GLU A 223 -10.38 4.55 7.98
CA GLU A 223 -10.40 5.29 9.23
C GLU A 223 -10.31 4.26 10.35
N LYS A 224 -9.25 4.34 11.16
CA LYS A 224 -9.02 3.45 12.29
C LYS A 224 -10.30 3.33 13.12
N ARG A 225 -10.94 2.15 13.08
CA ARG A 225 -12.10 1.87 13.93
C ARG A 225 -11.61 1.96 15.38
N SER A 226 -11.97 3.05 16.06
CA SER A 226 -11.90 3.09 17.52
C SER A 226 -12.59 1.84 18.02
N SER A 227 -11.90 1.04 18.83
CA SER A 227 -12.35 -0.24 19.36
C SER A 227 -13.63 -0.09 20.18
N ILE A 228 -14.76 0.01 19.49
CA ILE A 228 -16.08 -0.13 20.07
C ILE A 228 -16.31 -1.63 20.19
N SER A 229 -16.32 -2.10 21.43
CA SER A 229 -16.71 -3.44 21.82
C SER A 229 -18.10 -3.77 21.27
N VAL A 230 -18.16 -4.43 20.13
CA VAL A 230 -19.40 -5.06 19.65
C VAL A 230 -19.51 -6.40 20.36
N ASN A 231 -20.43 -6.45 21.33
CA ASN A 231 -20.91 -7.68 21.95
C ASN A 231 -21.43 -8.62 20.85
N LYS A 232 -20.60 -9.58 20.43
CA LYS A 232 -21.08 -10.72 19.63
C LYS A 232 -21.52 -11.80 20.61
N SER A 233 -22.84 -11.97 20.68
CA SER A 233 -23.51 -13.00 21.47
C SER A 233 -23.02 -14.39 21.07
N GLN A 234 -22.85 -15.20 22.12
CA GLN A 234 -22.55 -16.62 22.22
C GLN A 234 -22.83 -17.51 20.99
N THR A 235 -21.82 -18.31 20.63
CA THR A 235 -22.00 -19.76 20.49
C THR A 235 -20.86 -20.47 21.20
N ASP A 236 -21.25 -21.33 22.14
CA ASP A 236 -20.41 -22.16 22.99
C ASP A 236 -19.49 -23.08 22.18
N THR A 237 -18.19 -23.03 22.47
CA THR A 237 -17.37 -24.24 22.55
C THR A 237 -16.29 -24.00 23.60
N SER A 238 -16.28 -24.86 24.61
CA SER A 238 -15.40 -24.82 25.76
C SER A 238 -13.94 -25.02 25.37
N VAL A 239 -13.21 -23.92 25.28
CA VAL A 239 -11.76 -23.88 25.48
C VAL A 239 -11.52 -22.89 26.61
N LYS A 240 -10.82 -23.33 27.67
CA LYS A 240 -10.38 -22.47 28.78
C LYS A 240 -9.51 -21.33 28.22
N LYS A 241 -10.15 -20.25 27.78
CA LYS A 241 -9.51 -18.96 27.52
C LYS A 241 -9.33 -18.29 28.88
N MET A 242 -8.08 -18.16 29.30
CA MET A 242 -7.68 -17.17 30.29
C MET A 242 -8.27 -15.82 29.87
N LYS A 243 -8.92 -15.16 30.84
CA LYS A 243 -9.49 -13.82 30.68
C LYS A 243 -8.42 -12.86 30.14
N PRO A 244 -8.77 -11.91 29.26
CA PRO A 244 -7.86 -10.85 28.86
C PRO A 244 -7.52 -10.03 30.10
N ILE A 245 -6.23 -9.97 30.45
CA ILE A 245 -5.73 -9.10 31.51
C ILE A 245 -5.73 -7.69 30.94
N SER A 246 -6.83 -6.98 31.15
CA SER A 246 -6.84 -5.52 31.11
C SER A 246 -5.99 -5.00 32.28
N SER A 247 -5.03 -4.12 31.98
CA SER A 247 -4.12 -3.40 32.87
C SER A 247 -2.94 -4.19 33.47
N ILE A 248 -1.76 -4.06 32.87
CA ILE A 248 -0.48 -4.29 33.56
C ILE A 248 0.26 -2.96 33.62
N SER A 249 -0.12 -2.12 34.59
CA SER A 249 0.83 -1.20 35.21
C SER A 249 1.29 -1.86 36.50
N SER A 250 2.08 -2.93 36.42
CA SER A 250 2.66 -3.55 37.61
C SER A 250 3.77 -2.65 38.13
N LYS A 251 3.40 -1.60 38.87
CA LYS A 251 4.35 -0.80 39.64
C LYS A 251 4.89 -1.67 40.77
N GLN A 252 6.13 -2.09 40.67
CA GLN A 252 6.81 -2.86 41.71
C GLN A 252 7.74 -1.93 42.48
N VAL A 253 7.75 -2.04 43.81
CA VAL A 253 8.66 -1.26 44.65
C VAL A 253 9.75 -2.16 45.20
N ILE A 254 11.00 -1.75 45.00
CA ILE A 254 12.21 -2.42 45.44
C ILE A 254 12.81 -1.58 46.57
N LYS A 255 13.05 -2.20 47.72
CA LYS A 255 13.61 -1.53 48.90
C LYS A 255 14.84 -2.29 49.37
N GLY A 256 15.81 -1.58 49.94
CA GLY A 256 17.00 -2.17 50.52
C GLY A 256 17.91 -1.14 51.16
N ASN A 257 19.09 -1.59 51.57
CA ASN A 257 20.09 -0.75 52.21
C ASN A 257 21.33 -0.68 51.32
N ALA A 258 21.91 0.51 51.20
CA ALA A 258 23.14 0.69 50.44
C ALA A 258 24.21 1.39 51.28
N PHE A 259 25.41 0.86 51.25
CA PHE A 259 26.62 1.48 51.81
C PHE A 259 27.78 1.30 50.84
N LYS A 260 28.85 2.09 50.99
CA LYS A 260 30.00 2.01 50.09
C LYS A 260 30.54 0.58 49.96
N GLY A 261 30.46 0.02 48.76
CA GLY A 261 30.92 -1.35 48.44
C GLY A 261 29.85 -2.44 48.59
N SER A 262 28.65 -2.10 49.07
CA SER A 262 27.53 -3.05 49.09
C SER A 262 26.97 -3.28 47.68
N SER A 263 26.40 -4.46 47.47
CA SER A 263 25.70 -4.81 46.24
C SER A 263 24.53 -5.74 46.57
N GLU A 264 23.33 -5.39 46.13
CA GLU A 264 22.13 -6.23 46.21
C GLU A 264 21.60 -6.49 44.80
N SER A 265 21.04 -7.67 44.56
CA SER A 265 20.53 -8.08 43.24
C SER A 265 19.06 -8.47 43.35
N PHE A 266 18.25 -7.94 42.45
CA PHE A 266 16.81 -8.17 42.38
C PHE A 266 16.46 -8.81 41.03
N LYS A 267 15.56 -9.78 41.06
CA LYS A 267 15.10 -10.47 39.85
C LYS A 267 13.99 -9.67 39.17
N ILE A 268 14.10 -9.47 37.86
CA ILE A 268 13.08 -8.86 37.01
C ILE A 268 12.74 -9.86 35.91
N LEU A 269 11.47 -10.22 35.76
CA LEU A 269 11.04 -11.05 34.64
C LEU A 269 10.73 -10.16 33.44
N ALA A 270 11.48 -10.33 32.35
CA ALA A 270 11.23 -9.67 31.08
C ALA A 270 10.47 -10.58 30.12
N LEU A 271 9.54 -10.01 29.36
CA LEU A 271 8.74 -10.75 28.37
C LEU A 271 9.41 -10.76 26.98
N GLY A 272 10.68 -10.38 26.90
CA GLY A 272 11.33 -9.97 25.64
C GLY A 272 10.91 -8.54 25.30
N ASN A 273 11.63 -7.89 24.38
CA ASN A 273 11.38 -6.51 23.89
C ASN A 273 10.53 -5.58 24.79
N THR A 274 10.94 -5.39 26.05
CA THR A 274 10.17 -4.68 27.09
C THR A 274 10.95 -3.44 27.54
N ALA A 275 10.24 -2.31 27.68
CA ALA A 275 10.79 -1.05 28.18
C ALA A 275 10.36 -0.80 29.64
N TYR A 276 11.32 -0.34 30.45
CA TYR A 276 11.16 -0.10 31.87
C TYR A 276 11.56 1.33 32.26
N ARG A 277 10.90 1.82 33.31
CA ARG A 277 11.25 3.04 34.06
C ARG A 277 11.47 2.68 35.51
N LEU A 278 12.64 3.02 36.04
CA LEU A 278 12.95 3.02 37.46
C LEU A 278 12.91 4.45 38.00
N THR A 279 12.14 4.68 39.05
CA THR A 279 12.09 5.96 39.76
C THR A 279 12.62 5.75 41.18
N SER A 280 13.78 6.31 41.49
CA SER A 280 14.24 6.39 42.87
C SER A 280 13.32 7.33 43.63
N LEU A 281 12.74 6.86 44.74
CA LEU A 281 11.92 7.68 45.62
C LEU A 281 12.81 8.41 46.63
N LYS A 282 12.44 9.65 46.96
CA LYS A 282 13.19 10.48 47.92
C LYS A 282 13.26 9.80 49.28
N GLN A 283 14.47 9.62 49.79
CA GLN A 283 14.79 9.13 51.12
C GLN A 283 15.31 10.26 52.01
N SER A 284 15.34 10.02 53.33
CA SER A 284 16.00 10.92 54.28
C SER A 284 17.52 10.90 54.16
N ASP A 285 18.09 9.77 53.71
CA ASP A 285 19.53 9.53 53.66
C ASP A 285 20.11 9.98 52.31
N ASP A 286 21.29 10.62 52.31
CA ASP A 286 22.07 10.96 51.09
C ASP A 286 23.09 9.84 50.79
N VAL A 287 22.60 8.79 50.12
CA VAL A 287 23.41 7.68 49.61
C VAL A 287 23.53 7.81 48.10
N LEU A 288 24.73 7.59 47.57
CA LEU A 288 24.93 7.45 46.12
C LEU A 288 24.88 5.98 45.74
N VAL A 289 23.84 5.59 45.01
CA VAL A 289 23.68 4.25 44.44
C VAL A 289 23.96 4.25 42.95
N ARG A 290 24.39 3.11 42.42
CA ARG A 290 24.47 2.85 40.98
C ARG A 290 23.64 1.62 40.67
N LEU A 291 22.82 1.74 39.63
CA LEU A 291 21.99 0.65 39.14
C LEU A 291 22.62 0.05 37.90
N GLU A 292 22.62 -1.28 37.82
CA GLU A 292 23.04 -2.04 36.65
C GLU A 292 21.96 -3.07 36.30
N PHE A 293 21.55 -3.09 35.04
CA PHE A 293 20.62 -4.09 34.53
C PHE A 293 21.40 -5.13 33.73
N GLN A 294 21.26 -6.39 34.10
CA GLN A 294 22.02 -7.51 33.56
C GLN A 294 21.08 -8.58 33.00
N ASN A 295 21.51 -9.21 31.92
CA ASN A 295 20.78 -10.32 31.32
C ASN A 295 20.94 -11.62 32.13
N PRO A 296 20.23 -12.72 31.76
CA PRO A 296 20.30 -13.98 32.49
C PRO A 296 21.72 -14.58 32.59
N ALA A 297 22.61 -14.23 31.64
CA ALA A 297 24.02 -14.65 31.65
C ALA A 297 24.93 -13.72 32.49
N GLY A 298 24.38 -12.73 33.19
CA GLY A 298 25.13 -11.75 33.99
C GLY A 298 25.81 -10.66 33.15
N LYS A 299 25.56 -10.59 31.84
CA LYS A 299 26.08 -9.53 30.98
C LYS A 299 25.31 -8.25 31.24
N LYS A 300 26.03 -7.16 31.53
CA LYS A 300 25.44 -5.83 31.69
C LYS A 300 24.83 -5.32 30.38
N LEU A 301 23.54 -4.99 30.43
CA LEU A 301 22.77 -4.39 29.34
C LEU A 301 22.68 -2.86 29.48
N ALA A 302 22.49 -2.35 30.70
CA ALA A 302 22.36 -0.91 30.95
C ALA A 302 22.90 -0.50 32.34
N SER A 303 23.21 0.79 32.52
CA SER A 303 23.60 1.34 33.84
C SER A 303 23.17 2.80 34.02
N SER A 304 22.75 3.16 35.24
CA SER A 304 22.14 4.46 35.56
C SER A 304 23.09 5.62 35.86
N GLY A 305 24.40 5.40 35.84
CA GLY A 305 25.33 6.35 36.49
C GLY A 305 25.13 6.37 38.01
N ARG A 306 25.52 7.45 38.68
CA ARG A 306 25.32 7.60 40.14
C ARG A 306 24.03 8.36 40.42
N ILE A 307 23.14 7.75 41.18
CA ILE A 307 21.86 8.31 41.62
C ILE A 307 21.98 8.65 43.11
N ARG A 308 21.49 9.82 43.51
CA ARG A 308 21.32 10.15 44.93
C ARG A 308 19.94 9.73 45.41
N THR A 309 19.85 9.13 46.59
CA THR A 309 18.60 8.71 47.21
C THR A 309 17.79 9.87 47.80
N ASP A 310 18.43 11.01 48.11
CA ASP A 310 17.78 12.21 48.66
C ASP A 310 16.93 13.00 47.64
N LYS A 311 17.00 12.61 46.37
CA LYS A 311 16.32 13.27 45.25
C LYS A 311 15.65 12.24 44.35
N PRO A 312 14.40 12.50 43.92
CA PRO A 312 13.78 11.64 42.95
C PRO A 312 14.57 11.70 41.64
N THR A 313 14.95 10.52 41.13
CA THR A 313 15.71 10.40 39.89
C THR A 313 15.11 9.26 39.08
N GLN A 314 14.96 9.47 37.78
CA GLN A 314 14.47 8.46 36.86
C GLN A 314 15.63 7.84 36.08
N TRP A 315 15.55 6.54 35.85
CA TRP A 315 16.42 5.81 34.97
C TRP A 315 15.62 4.81 34.15
N GLU A 316 15.81 4.84 32.85
CA GLU A 316 14.97 4.12 31.90
C GLU A 316 15.84 3.27 30.99
N PHE A 317 15.38 2.07 30.67
CA PHE A 317 16.12 1.07 29.93
C PHE A 317 15.14 0.04 29.34
N GLY A 318 15.65 -0.89 28.55
CA GLY A 318 14.85 -2.03 28.10
C GLY A 318 15.73 -3.18 27.63
N THR A 319 15.09 -4.26 27.22
CA THR A 319 15.76 -5.47 26.73
C THR A 319 14.92 -6.14 25.67
N VAL A 320 15.59 -6.73 24.69
CA VAL A 320 14.98 -7.62 23.69
C VAL A 320 14.92 -9.08 24.17
N GLU A 321 15.73 -9.43 25.17
CA GLU A 321 15.84 -10.78 25.73
C GLU A 321 14.69 -11.05 26.71
N ASP A 322 14.05 -12.21 26.61
CA ASP A 322 13.06 -12.69 27.56
C ASP A 322 13.72 -13.42 28.73
N GLY A 323 12.96 -13.62 29.80
CA GLY A 323 13.39 -14.37 30.98
C GLY A 323 13.88 -13.53 32.15
N GLU A 324 14.51 -14.20 33.12
CA GLU A 324 14.89 -13.62 34.40
C GLU A 324 16.18 -12.79 34.29
N HIS A 325 16.03 -11.48 34.43
CA HIS A 325 17.11 -10.51 34.45
C HIS A 325 17.43 -10.09 35.89
N HIS A 326 18.59 -9.46 36.07
CA HIS A 326 19.05 -8.97 37.36
C HIS A 326 19.19 -7.44 37.35
N LEU A 327 18.51 -6.78 38.29
CA LEU A 327 18.77 -5.40 38.67
C LEU A 327 19.71 -5.39 39.88
N VAL A 328 20.95 -4.95 39.67
CA VAL A 328 21.95 -4.83 40.70
C VAL A 328 22.01 -3.39 41.21
N VAL A 329 21.81 -3.22 42.52
CA VAL A 329 21.92 -1.93 43.22
C VAL A 329 23.23 -1.93 44.01
N SER A 330 24.15 -1.04 43.67
CA SER A 330 25.47 -0.96 44.31
C SER A 330 25.67 0.38 45.02
N GLY A 331 26.09 0.34 46.29
CA GLY A 331 26.41 1.53 47.06
C GLY A 331 27.78 2.07 46.72
N SER A 332 27.86 3.34 46.31
CA SER A 332 29.10 3.99 45.88
C SER A 332 29.64 5.00 46.89
N ARG A 333 28.78 5.59 47.72
CA ARG A 333 29.14 6.50 48.82
C ARG A 333 27.97 6.62 49.81
N GLY A 334 28.29 6.85 51.08
CA GLY A 334 27.30 7.01 52.14
C GLY A 334 26.84 5.66 52.69
N SER A 335 25.86 5.70 53.57
CA SER A 335 25.13 4.55 54.13
C SER A 335 23.70 4.98 54.42
N GLY A 336 22.73 4.15 54.06
CA GLY A 336 21.31 4.47 54.24
C GLY A 336 20.40 3.62 53.36
N ASN A 337 19.13 3.98 53.34
CA ASN A 337 18.10 3.20 52.65
C ASN A 337 17.90 3.68 51.21
N PHE A 338 17.40 2.79 50.35
CA PHE A 338 16.89 3.13 49.02
C PHE A 338 15.50 2.54 48.81
N GLU A 339 14.68 3.26 48.04
CA GLU A 339 13.41 2.77 47.54
C GLU A 339 13.30 3.16 46.07
N ILE A 340 13.08 2.17 45.20
CA ILE A 340 13.03 2.34 43.76
C ILE A 340 11.76 1.71 43.23
N GLN A 341 10.96 2.50 42.52
CA GLN A 341 9.76 2.04 41.85
C GLN A 341 10.10 1.62 40.41
N LEU A 342 9.85 0.37 40.05
CA LEU A 342 9.93 -0.19 38.71
C LEU A 342 8.56 -0.16 38.04
N GLU A 343 8.49 0.35 36.82
CA GLU A 343 7.30 0.41 35.98
C GLU A 343 7.63 -0.11 34.58
N VAL A 344 6.74 -0.92 34.02
CA VAL A 344 6.78 -1.28 32.60
C VAL A 344 6.13 -0.14 31.82
N ILE A 345 6.87 0.48 30.91
CA ILE A 345 6.38 1.59 30.10
C ILE A 345 6.01 1.18 28.68
N ALA A 346 6.54 0.05 28.17
CA ALA A 346 6.07 -0.56 26.93
C ALA A 346 6.27 -2.07 26.95
N THR A 347 5.28 -2.82 26.46
CA THR A 347 5.32 -4.28 26.35
C THR A 347 5.61 -4.75 24.91
N PRO A 348 5.99 -6.02 24.69
CA PRO A 348 6.12 -6.59 23.35
C PRO A 348 4.85 -6.45 22.52
N GLU A 349 3.68 -6.64 23.12
CA GLU A 349 2.39 -6.52 22.44
C GLU A 349 2.12 -5.08 21.98
N GLN A 350 2.73 -4.08 22.60
CA GLN A 350 2.63 -2.69 22.15
C GLN A 350 3.67 -2.36 21.08
N LEU A 351 4.85 -2.97 21.17
CA LEU A 351 5.99 -2.63 20.32
C LEU A 351 6.04 -3.43 19.02
N ILE A 352 5.70 -4.73 19.05
CA ILE A 352 5.93 -5.68 17.94
C ILE A 352 4.69 -6.53 17.63
N SER A 353 3.50 -6.05 17.96
CA SER A 353 2.26 -6.76 17.61
C SER A 353 2.00 -6.70 16.10
N GLU A 354 1.45 -7.80 15.58
CA GLU A 354 0.89 -7.89 14.22
C GLU A 354 -0.23 -6.86 13.95
N SER A 355 -0.80 -6.25 15.00
CA SER A 355 -1.80 -5.17 14.86
C SER A 355 -1.19 -3.80 14.58
N ASN A 356 0.13 -3.67 14.59
CA ASN A 356 0.84 -2.43 14.27
C ASN A 356 0.91 -2.22 12.75
N VAL A 357 -0.23 -2.08 12.09
CA VAL A 357 -0.32 -1.82 10.65
C VAL A 357 -0.55 -0.33 10.41
N LEU A 358 0.12 0.24 9.40
CA LEU A 358 0.02 1.64 9.02
C LEU A 358 -0.56 1.77 7.61
N GLY A 359 -1.68 2.50 7.53
CA GLY A 359 -2.25 3.02 6.30
C GLY A 359 -1.71 4.41 5.93
N HIS A 360 -2.29 4.99 4.87
CA HIS A 360 -1.96 6.34 4.43
C HIS A 360 -2.45 7.39 5.43
N GLY A 361 -1.57 8.30 5.86
CA GLY A 361 -1.89 9.35 6.81
C GLY A 361 -1.87 8.91 8.28
N ASP A 362 -1.61 7.63 8.54
CA ASP A 362 -1.57 7.09 9.89
C ASP A 362 -0.39 7.62 10.69
N THR A 363 -0.54 7.55 12.01
CA THR A 363 0.46 8.02 12.97
C THR A 363 1.08 6.85 13.72
N VAL A 364 2.38 6.72 13.56
CA VAL A 364 3.26 5.83 14.31
C VAL A 364 3.45 6.44 15.70
N HIS A 365 3.04 5.76 16.76
CA HIS A 365 3.18 6.29 18.12
C HIS A 365 3.39 5.19 19.14
N GLY A 366 4.06 5.54 20.24
CA GLY A 366 4.27 4.65 21.36
C GLY A 366 5.30 5.18 22.35
N MET A 367 5.57 4.39 23.38
CA MET A 367 6.71 4.62 24.27
C MET A 367 7.84 3.68 23.88
N ILE A 368 9.07 4.18 23.87
CA ILE A 368 10.25 3.39 23.53
C ILE A 368 11.39 3.72 24.49
N SER A 369 12.27 2.75 24.76
CA SER A 369 13.49 2.96 25.53
C SER A 369 14.73 2.44 24.81
N SER A 370 15.89 2.93 25.22
CA SER A 370 17.17 2.39 24.77
C SER A 370 17.24 0.88 24.94
N GLY A 371 17.51 0.15 23.85
CA GLY A 371 17.58 -1.31 23.85
C GLY A 371 16.26 -2.02 23.53
N THR A 372 15.25 -1.28 23.07
CA THR A 372 13.98 -1.82 22.54
C THR A 372 13.71 -1.28 21.14
N PHE A 373 12.80 -1.91 20.42
CA PHE A 373 12.35 -1.45 19.12
C PHE A 373 10.85 -1.69 18.92
N ALA A 374 10.18 -0.82 18.18
CA ALA A 374 8.84 -1.04 17.67
C ALA A 374 8.88 -1.40 16.19
N VAL A 375 7.97 -2.26 15.75
CA VAL A 375 7.80 -2.65 14.34
C VAL A 375 6.39 -2.31 13.91
N TYR A 376 6.29 -1.67 12.75
CA TYR A 376 5.04 -1.36 12.09
C TYR A 376 5.05 -1.90 10.66
N GLU A 377 3.95 -2.47 10.22
CA GLU A 377 3.75 -2.93 8.85
C GLU A 377 3.26 -1.77 7.97
N ILE A 378 3.85 -1.62 6.79
CA ILE A 378 3.44 -0.67 5.75
C ILE A 378 3.13 -1.47 4.49
N LEU A 379 1.91 -1.36 3.97
CA LEU A 379 1.54 -1.98 2.70
C LEU A 379 1.89 -1.05 1.53
N SER A 380 2.87 -1.46 0.72
CA SER A 380 3.33 -0.71 -0.45
C SER A 380 2.63 -1.16 -1.72
N ARG A 381 2.29 -0.20 -2.60
CA ARG A 381 1.74 -0.48 -3.94
C ARG A 381 2.81 -0.69 -5.02
N GLY A 382 4.07 -0.81 -4.61
CA GLY A 382 5.21 -0.78 -5.53
C GLY A 382 5.52 0.65 -5.95
N ASN A 383 6.78 0.90 -6.28
CA ASN A 383 7.32 2.21 -6.67
C ASN A 383 6.63 3.42 -5.98
N THR A 384 6.58 3.40 -4.65
CA THR A 384 5.88 4.38 -3.81
C THR A 384 6.88 5.14 -2.95
N ALA A 385 6.72 6.47 -2.85
CA ALA A 385 7.52 7.33 -2.01
C ALA A 385 6.73 7.78 -0.76
N TYR A 386 7.38 7.73 0.40
CA TYR A 386 6.82 8.06 1.69
C TYR A 386 7.60 9.19 2.37
N ARG A 387 6.91 9.94 3.22
CA ARG A 387 7.47 10.87 4.19
C ARG A 387 6.99 10.52 5.58
N LEU A 388 7.91 10.45 6.52
CA LEU A 388 7.62 10.30 7.93
C LEU A 388 8.01 11.57 8.68
N THR A 389 7.05 12.24 9.31
CA THR A 389 7.25 13.49 10.03
C THR A 389 7.15 13.24 11.53
N SER A 390 8.26 13.35 12.25
CA SER A 390 8.26 13.30 13.72
C SER A 390 7.54 14.52 14.28
N LEU A 391 6.52 14.28 15.10
CA LEU A 391 5.83 15.33 15.86
C LEU A 391 6.60 15.60 17.15
N LYS A 392 6.70 16.87 17.53
CA LYS A 392 7.46 17.29 18.71
C LYS A 392 6.84 16.70 19.99
N GLN A 393 7.63 15.95 20.72
CA GLN A 393 7.27 15.37 22.02
C GLN A 393 7.88 16.17 23.17
N SER A 394 7.35 15.97 24.39
CA SER A 394 7.96 16.51 25.61
C SER A 394 9.25 15.79 26.00
N ASP A 395 9.38 14.52 25.61
CA ASP A 395 10.50 13.67 25.94
C ASP A 395 11.64 13.83 24.92
N ASP A 396 12.90 13.90 25.36
CA ASP A 396 14.11 13.90 24.52
C ASP A 396 14.64 12.46 24.38
N VAL A 397 13.96 11.68 23.55
CA VAL A 397 14.37 10.32 23.17
C VAL A 397 15.09 10.39 21.85
N LEU A 398 16.21 9.66 21.77
CA LEU A 398 16.89 9.44 20.51
C LEU A 398 16.40 8.12 19.91
N VAL A 399 15.78 8.19 18.74
CA VAL A 399 15.30 7.03 17.99
C VAL A 399 16.02 6.93 16.66
N SER A 400 16.12 5.72 16.11
CA SER A 400 16.57 5.49 14.74
C SER A 400 15.51 4.71 13.98
N LEU A 401 15.33 5.05 12.71
CA LEU A 401 14.31 4.44 11.88
C LEU A 401 14.96 3.61 10.77
N GLU A 402 14.41 2.43 10.52
CA GLU A 402 14.76 1.58 9.40
C GLU A 402 13.52 1.16 8.64
N PHE A 403 13.57 1.24 7.31
CA PHE A 403 12.54 0.71 6.44
C PHE A 403 13.09 -0.56 5.77
N GLN A 404 12.38 -1.66 5.93
CA GLN A 404 12.83 -2.99 5.54
C GLN A 404 11.80 -3.66 4.64
N ASN A 405 12.28 -4.50 3.74
CA ASN A 405 11.41 -5.33 2.90
C ASN A 405 10.85 -6.52 3.71
N PRO A 406 9.94 -7.35 3.15
CA PRO A 406 9.34 -8.46 3.90
C PRO A 406 10.35 -9.51 4.37
N ALA A 407 11.51 -9.63 3.70
CA ALA A 407 12.61 -10.51 4.11
C ALA A 407 13.49 -9.92 5.24
N GLY A 408 13.15 -8.74 5.78
CA GLY A 408 13.93 -8.04 6.80
C GLY A 408 15.18 -7.34 6.24
N LYS A 409 15.34 -7.26 4.92
CA LYS A 409 16.45 -6.53 4.30
C LYS A 409 16.17 -5.04 4.37
N LYS A 410 17.11 -4.30 4.96
CA LYS A 410 17.03 -2.83 5.01
C LYS A 410 17.07 -2.20 3.62
N LEU A 411 16.06 -1.37 3.34
CA LEU A 411 15.92 -0.54 2.15
C LEU A 411 16.35 0.90 2.42
N ALA A 412 16.03 1.46 3.60
CA ALA A 412 16.40 2.82 4.00
C ALA A 412 16.63 2.96 5.51
N SER A 413 17.33 4.01 5.93
CA SER A 413 17.48 4.39 7.35
C SER A 413 17.58 5.90 7.55
N SER A 414 17.02 6.43 8.64
CA SER A 414 17.00 7.86 8.95
C SER A 414 18.25 8.39 9.66
N GLY A 415 19.08 7.51 10.24
CA GLY A 415 20.06 7.92 11.24
C GLY A 415 19.40 8.08 12.62
N ARG A 416 19.89 9.02 13.43
CA ARG A 416 19.35 9.29 14.79
C ARG A 416 18.51 10.56 14.78
N ILE A 417 17.27 10.43 15.19
CA ILE A 417 16.29 11.51 15.31
C ILE A 417 16.01 11.76 16.80
N ARG A 418 15.87 13.02 17.19
CA ARG A 418 15.35 13.37 18.51
C ARG A 418 13.86 13.64 18.45
N THR A 419 13.10 13.07 19.38
CA THR A 419 11.65 13.23 19.48
C THR A 419 11.22 14.63 19.92
N ASP A 420 12.09 15.41 20.56
CA ASP A 420 11.84 16.79 21.00
C ASP A 420 11.87 17.83 19.86
N LYS A 421 12.21 17.38 18.63
CA LYS A 421 12.36 18.23 17.46
C LYS A 421 11.59 17.66 16.27
N PRO A 422 10.82 18.50 15.55
CA PRO A 422 10.23 18.06 14.30
C PRO A 422 11.35 17.71 13.32
N THR A 423 11.29 16.49 12.78
CA THR A 423 12.26 15.98 11.81
C THR A 423 11.49 15.19 10.77
N GLN A 424 11.83 15.40 9.50
CA GLN A 424 11.26 14.64 8.40
C GLN A 424 12.26 13.59 7.93
N TRP A 425 11.75 12.42 7.58
CA TRP A 425 12.51 11.37 6.96
C TRP A 425 11.71 10.75 5.83
N GLU A 426 12.24 10.83 4.63
CA GLU A 426 11.60 10.27 3.45
C GLU A 426 12.36 9.08 2.88
N PHE A 427 11.60 8.16 2.33
CA PHE A 427 12.07 6.89 1.80
C PHE A 427 11.10 6.39 0.74
N GLY A 428 11.41 5.27 0.09
CA GLY A 428 10.52 4.65 -0.86
C GLY A 428 10.97 3.25 -1.22
N THR A 429 10.15 2.57 -2.01
CA THR A 429 10.42 1.21 -2.48
C THR A 429 9.81 1.01 -3.86
N VAL A 430 10.47 0.19 -4.67
CA VAL A 430 9.93 -0.33 -5.93
C VAL A 430 9.11 -1.60 -5.73
N GLU A 431 9.27 -2.26 -4.59
CA GLU A 431 8.61 -3.53 -4.26
C GLU A 431 7.18 -3.25 -3.74
N ASP A 432 6.23 -4.03 -4.23
CA ASP A 432 4.85 -4.10 -3.74
C ASP A 432 4.75 -5.05 -2.54
N GLY A 433 3.67 -4.90 -1.78
CA GLY A 433 3.39 -5.74 -0.62
C GLY A 433 3.93 -5.20 0.71
N GLU A 434 4.04 -6.12 1.67
CA GLU A 434 4.23 -5.81 3.09
C GLU A 434 5.68 -5.45 3.40
N HIS A 435 5.89 -4.29 4.02
CA HIS A 435 7.18 -3.79 4.43
C HIS A 435 7.15 -3.46 5.92
N HIS A 436 8.32 -3.35 6.53
CA HIS A 436 8.44 -3.06 7.96
C HIS A 436 9.11 -1.72 8.20
N LEU A 437 8.47 -0.85 8.97
CA LEU A 437 9.07 0.31 9.60
C LEU A 437 9.49 -0.05 11.03
N VAL A 438 10.79 -0.07 11.28
CA VAL A 438 11.37 -0.37 12.59
C VAL A 438 11.81 0.94 13.25
N VAL A 439 11.26 1.22 14.43
CA VAL A 439 11.64 2.35 15.28
C VAL A 439 12.48 1.81 16.43
N SER A 440 13.77 2.14 16.52
CA SER A 440 14.65 1.64 17.58
C SER A 440 15.07 2.73 18.57
N GLY A 441 14.95 2.45 19.86
CA GLY A 441 15.41 3.33 20.92
C GLY A 441 16.93 3.31 21.00
N SER A 442 17.57 4.43 20.67
CA SER A 442 19.03 4.60 20.68
C SER A 442 19.56 5.20 21.99
N ARG A 443 18.79 6.07 22.65
CA ARG A 443 19.15 6.70 23.92
C ARG A 443 17.92 7.30 24.61
N GLY A 444 17.86 7.17 25.94
CA GLY A 444 16.76 7.67 26.74
C GLY A 444 15.52 6.78 26.63
N SER A 445 14.39 7.27 27.14
CA SER A 445 13.09 6.69 26.85
C SER A 445 11.99 7.74 26.92
N GLY A 446 10.84 7.42 26.36
CA GLY A 446 9.70 8.33 26.30
C GLY A 446 8.85 8.11 25.06
N ASN A 447 7.94 9.04 24.85
CA ASN A 447 7.00 8.99 23.74
C ASN A 447 7.68 9.35 22.42
N PHE A 448 7.24 8.68 21.36
CA PHE A 448 7.47 9.10 19.99
C PHE A 448 6.13 9.13 19.27
N GLU A 449 6.01 10.03 18.31
CA GLU A 449 4.85 10.16 17.44
C GLU A 449 5.33 10.66 16.09
N MET A 450 4.95 9.99 15.01
CA MET A 450 5.38 10.31 13.65
C MET A 450 4.26 10.06 12.66
N GLN A 451 3.97 11.04 11.82
CA GLN A 451 2.94 10.93 10.79
C GLN A 451 3.53 10.36 9.50
N LEU A 452 2.89 9.33 8.93
CA LEU A 452 3.26 8.73 7.66
C LEU A 452 2.40 9.29 6.51
N GLU A 453 3.05 9.88 5.53
CA GLU A 453 2.43 10.42 4.32
C GLU A 453 2.96 9.68 3.09
N VAL A 454 2.09 9.39 2.12
CA VAL A 454 2.51 9.00 0.77
C VAL A 454 2.71 10.28 -0.02
N ILE A 455 3.93 10.53 -0.48
CA ILE A 455 4.28 11.75 -1.22
C ILE A 455 4.33 11.52 -2.73
N ALA A 456 4.48 10.28 -3.18
CA ALA A 456 4.27 9.93 -4.59
C ALA A 456 3.80 8.48 -4.73
N THR A 457 2.78 8.27 -5.57
CA THR A 457 2.23 6.93 -5.87
C THR A 457 2.84 6.36 -7.16
N PRO A 458 2.78 5.03 -7.39
CA PRO A 458 3.17 4.45 -8.68
C PRO A 458 2.40 5.04 -9.86
N GLU A 459 1.13 5.43 -9.70
CA GLU A 459 0.35 6.08 -10.76
C GLU A 459 0.91 7.47 -11.12
N GLN A 460 1.47 8.19 -10.15
CA GLN A 460 2.13 9.47 -10.42
C GLN A 460 3.50 9.27 -11.06
N LEU A 461 4.23 8.23 -10.64
CA LEU A 461 5.62 8.02 -11.04
C LEU A 461 5.77 7.28 -12.37
N ILE A 462 4.99 6.22 -12.62
CA ILE A 462 5.20 5.28 -13.74
C ILE A 462 3.95 5.08 -14.61
N SER A 463 3.00 6.03 -14.58
CA SER A 463 1.82 5.95 -15.44
C SER A 463 2.19 6.03 -16.93
N GLU A 464 1.49 5.24 -17.74
CA GLU A 464 1.55 5.31 -19.20
C GLU A 464 1.16 6.69 -19.77
N SER A 465 0.47 7.52 -18.96
CA SER A 465 0.07 8.88 -19.31
C SER A 465 1.17 9.92 -19.09
N ASN A 466 2.29 9.52 -18.48
CA ASN A 466 3.45 10.38 -18.33
C ASN A 466 4.13 10.53 -19.68
N VAL A 467 3.66 11.46 -20.51
CA VAL A 467 4.18 11.75 -21.85
C VAL A 467 4.77 13.16 -21.85
N LEU A 468 5.96 13.30 -22.44
CA LEU A 468 6.72 14.54 -22.47
C LEU A 468 6.97 14.96 -23.93
N GLY A 469 6.36 16.08 -24.32
CA GLY A 469 6.55 16.76 -25.59
C GLY A 469 7.69 17.78 -25.56
N HIS A 470 7.94 18.40 -26.71
CA HIS A 470 8.94 19.46 -26.83
C HIS A 470 8.44 20.76 -26.20
N GLY A 471 9.24 21.35 -25.32
CA GLY A 471 8.88 22.56 -24.57
C GLY A 471 8.10 22.28 -23.28
N ASP A 472 7.79 21.01 -23.01
CA ASP A 472 7.05 20.63 -21.81
C ASP A 472 7.95 20.67 -20.59
N THR A 473 7.35 21.08 -19.47
CA THR A 473 7.95 20.98 -18.14
C THR A 473 7.26 19.89 -17.37
N VAL A 474 8.05 19.03 -16.74
CA VAL A 474 7.55 17.99 -15.87
C VAL A 474 7.92 18.26 -14.43
N GLN A 475 6.95 18.09 -13.54
CA GLN A 475 7.07 18.26 -12.10
C GLN A 475 6.65 16.98 -11.39
N GLY A 476 7.29 16.68 -10.27
CA GLY A 476 6.91 15.54 -9.43
C GLY A 476 7.70 15.51 -8.12
N MET A 477 7.26 14.66 -7.19
CA MET A 477 8.02 14.31 -6.00
C MET A 477 8.68 12.94 -6.18
N ILE A 478 9.92 12.80 -5.70
CA ILE A 478 10.65 11.54 -5.76
C ILE A 478 11.41 11.31 -4.46
N SER A 479 11.60 10.05 -4.08
CA SER A 479 12.44 9.67 -2.95
C SER A 479 13.48 8.63 -3.35
N SER A 480 14.54 8.51 -2.55
CA SER A 480 15.54 7.46 -2.70
C SER A 480 14.86 6.08 -2.74
N GLY A 481 15.18 5.29 -3.78
CA GLY A 481 14.59 3.96 -3.96
C GLY A 481 13.30 3.95 -4.79
N THR A 482 12.94 5.07 -5.42
CA THR A 482 11.84 5.17 -6.40
C THR A 482 12.33 5.76 -7.71
N PHE A 483 11.53 5.61 -8.78
CA PHE A 483 11.81 6.22 -10.06
C PHE A 483 10.53 6.66 -10.78
N ALA A 484 10.58 7.76 -11.52
CA ALA A 484 9.54 8.16 -12.44
C ALA A 484 9.92 7.83 -13.88
N VAL A 485 8.94 7.53 -14.74
CA VAL A 485 9.12 7.25 -16.16
C VAL A 485 8.25 8.17 -16.99
N TYR A 486 8.84 8.77 -18.02
CA TYR A 486 8.18 9.65 -18.99
C TYR A 486 8.45 9.17 -20.41
N LYS A 487 7.40 9.08 -21.22
CA LYS A 487 7.49 8.74 -22.64
C LYS A 487 7.82 9.98 -23.46
N ILE A 488 8.85 9.88 -24.29
CA ILE A 488 9.24 10.92 -25.24
C ILE A 488 9.01 10.36 -26.65
N LEU A 489 8.15 11.03 -27.43
CA LEU A 489 7.95 10.71 -28.84
C LEU A 489 8.98 11.47 -29.68
N SER A 490 10.01 10.76 -30.13
CA SER A 490 11.09 11.37 -30.90
C SER A 490 10.89 11.24 -32.40
N ARG A 491 11.22 12.32 -33.11
CA ARG A 491 11.47 12.31 -34.55
C ARG A 491 12.97 12.17 -34.72
N GLY A 492 13.45 11.11 -35.36
CA GLY A 492 14.85 10.69 -35.43
C GLY A 492 15.80 11.81 -35.83
N ASN A 493 17.06 11.65 -35.44
CA ASN A 493 18.10 12.68 -35.52
C ASN A 493 17.74 13.97 -34.77
N THR A 494 17.08 13.84 -33.62
CA THR A 494 16.78 14.98 -32.72
C THR A 494 17.71 14.96 -31.52
N ALA A 495 18.31 16.11 -31.24
CA ALA A 495 19.01 16.39 -30.00
C ALA A 495 18.07 17.12 -29.02
N TYR A 496 18.18 16.73 -27.76
CA TYR A 496 17.37 17.21 -26.65
C TYR A 496 18.28 17.80 -25.57
N ARG A 497 17.79 18.85 -24.92
CA ARG A 497 18.34 19.38 -23.69
C ARG A 497 17.28 19.24 -22.61
N LEU A 498 17.68 18.74 -21.47
CA LEU A 498 16.82 18.68 -20.29
C LEU A 498 17.44 19.56 -19.21
N THR A 499 16.69 20.58 -18.81
CA THR A 499 17.12 21.58 -17.83
C THR A 499 16.38 21.34 -16.53
N SER A 500 17.10 20.95 -15.47
CA SER A 500 16.55 20.93 -14.12
C SER A 500 16.35 22.35 -13.63
N LEU A 501 15.14 22.68 -13.21
CA LEU A 501 14.82 23.97 -12.61
C LEU A 501 15.05 23.89 -11.10
N LYS A 502 15.61 24.97 -10.54
CA LYS A 502 15.99 25.01 -9.12
C LYS A 502 14.78 24.82 -8.22
N GLN A 503 14.83 23.82 -7.36
CA GLN A 503 13.85 23.54 -6.33
C GLN A 503 14.34 23.97 -4.94
N SER A 504 13.42 24.06 -3.97
CA SER A 504 13.76 24.27 -2.56
C SER A 504 14.44 23.05 -1.92
N ASP A 505 14.15 21.87 -2.45
CA ASP A 505 14.56 20.58 -1.89
C ASP A 505 15.91 20.14 -2.51
N ASP A 506 16.82 19.59 -1.70
CA ASP A 506 18.10 19.00 -2.14
C ASP A 506 17.93 17.48 -2.32
N VAL A 507 17.22 17.07 -3.37
CA VAL A 507 17.17 15.66 -3.80
C VAL A 507 18.19 15.40 -4.89
N LEU A 508 18.91 14.29 -4.76
CA LEU A 508 19.84 13.81 -5.78
C LEU A 508 19.12 12.85 -6.71
N VAL A 509 18.89 13.28 -7.93
CA VAL A 509 18.26 12.47 -8.98
C VAL A 509 19.30 12.00 -10.00
N ARG A 510 18.99 10.91 -10.70
CA ARG A 510 19.72 10.46 -11.89
C ARG A 510 18.74 10.34 -13.04
N LEU A 511 19.13 10.86 -14.19
CA LEU A 511 18.32 10.79 -15.40
C LEU A 511 18.90 9.74 -16.33
N GLU A 512 18.05 8.90 -16.90
CA GLU A 512 18.41 7.95 -17.93
C GLU A 512 17.48 8.07 -19.12
N PHE A 513 18.05 8.06 -20.33
CA PHE A 513 17.29 8.01 -21.56
C PHE A 513 17.41 6.60 -22.12
N GLN A 514 16.29 5.95 -22.34
CA GLN A 514 16.19 4.53 -22.68
C GLN A 514 15.35 4.33 -23.95
N ASN A 515 15.62 3.24 -24.67
CA ASN A 515 14.75 2.81 -25.77
C ASN A 515 13.48 2.10 -25.23
N PRO A 516 12.49 1.77 -26.07
CA PRO A 516 11.26 1.07 -25.63
C PRO A 516 11.48 -0.29 -24.95
N ALA A 517 12.64 -0.91 -25.16
CA ALA A 517 13.01 -2.17 -24.53
C ALA A 517 13.72 -1.98 -23.18
N GLY A 518 13.76 -0.75 -22.64
CA GLY A 518 14.44 -0.40 -21.39
C GLY A 518 15.97 -0.35 -21.50
N LYS A 519 16.53 -0.45 -22.71
CA LYS A 519 17.99 -0.34 -22.90
C LYS A 519 18.41 1.11 -22.79
N LYS A 520 19.25 1.41 -21.82
CA LYS A 520 19.87 2.71 -21.64
C LYS A 520 20.68 3.16 -22.86
N LEU A 521 20.37 4.36 -23.33
CA LEU A 521 21.02 5.05 -24.44
C LEU A 521 21.92 6.19 -23.93
N ALA A 522 21.49 6.92 -22.88
CA ALA A 522 22.27 7.97 -22.24
C ALA A 522 21.96 8.08 -20.73
N SER A 523 22.84 8.73 -19.96
CA SER A 523 22.66 8.97 -18.52
C SER A 523 23.33 10.27 -18.07
N SER A 524 22.69 11.02 -17.18
CA SER A 524 23.17 12.33 -16.71
C SER A 524 24.22 12.30 -15.59
N GLY A 525 24.43 11.15 -14.95
CA GLY A 525 25.08 11.11 -13.64
C GLY A 525 24.13 11.60 -12.54
N ARG A 526 24.65 11.96 -11.36
CA ARG A 526 23.81 12.49 -10.27
C ARG A 526 23.65 14.01 -10.41
N ILE A 527 22.42 14.47 -10.42
CA ILE A 527 22.01 15.88 -10.47
C ILE A 527 21.38 16.23 -9.12
N ARG A 528 21.67 17.42 -8.60
CA ARG A 528 20.95 17.98 -7.44
C ARG A 528 19.85 18.91 -7.94
N THR A 529 18.65 18.78 -7.39
CA THR A 529 17.50 19.62 -7.76
C THR A 529 17.58 21.05 -7.23
N ASP A 530 18.41 21.31 -6.21
CA ASP A 530 18.64 22.65 -5.65
C ASP A 530 19.47 23.57 -6.56
N LYS A 531 19.96 23.04 -7.69
CA LYS A 531 20.82 23.73 -8.65
C LYS A 531 20.35 23.51 -10.08
N PRO A 532 20.27 24.56 -10.90
CA PRO A 532 19.98 24.39 -12.30
C PRO A 532 21.10 23.59 -12.95
N THR A 533 20.72 22.50 -13.60
CA THR A 533 21.66 21.60 -14.29
C THR A 533 21.09 21.23 -15.64
N GLN A 534 21.94 21.25 -16.67
CA GLN A 534 21.55 20.87 -18.02
C GLN A 534 22.15 19.50 -18.36
N TRP A 535 21.34 18.69 -19.03
CA TRP A 535 21.78 17.41 -19.56
C TRP A 535 21.30 17.26 -21.00
N GLU A 536 22.23 16.98 -21.90
CA GLU A 536 21.96 16.85 -23.33
C GLU A 536 22.06 15.39 -23.76
N PHE A 537 21.15 14.98 -24.65
CA PHE A 537 21.13 13.63 -25.24
C PHE A 537 20.49 13.69 -26.62
N SER A 538 20.70 12.66 -27.44
CA SER A 538 20.17 12.61 -28.80
C SER A 538 19.68 11.22 -29.17
N THR A 539 18.74 11.15 -30.12
CA THR A 539 18.33 9.88 -30.73
C THR A 539 18.42 9.96 -32.25
N VAL A 540 18.87 8.88 -32.86
CA VAL A 540 18.98 8.72 -34.32
C VAL A 540 17.79 7.98 -34.92
N LYS A 541 16.91 7.41 -34.09
CA LYS A 541 15.74 6.64 -34.54
C LYS A 541 14.46 7.36 -34.17
N ASP A 542 13.51 7.37 -35.10
CA ASP A 542 12.12 7.71 -34.80
C ASP A 542 11.53 6.72 -33.79
N GLY A 543 10.62 7.22 -32.95
CA GLY A 543 9.77 6.39 -32.10
C GLY A 543 9.76 6.80 -30.64
N GLU A 544 9.06 5.98 -29.86
CA GLU A 544 8.94 6.12 -28.40
C GLU A 544 10.30 5.86 -27.74
N HIS A 545 10.59 6.65 -26.71
CA HIS A 545 11.72 6.47 -25.81
C HIS A 545 11.26 6.80 -24.40
N HIS A 546 12.02 6.37 -23.40
CA HIS A 546 11.71 6.62 -22.00
C HIS A 546 12.77 7.50 -21.34
N LEU A 547 12.33 8.55 -20.68
CA LEU A 547 13.12 9.29 -19.70
C LEU A 547 12.79 8.74 -18.32
N VAL A 548 13.80 8.17 -17.66
CA VAL A 548 13.68 7.66 -16.30
C VAL A 548 14.36 8.64 -15.34
N VAL A 549 13.62 9.12 -14.35
CA VAL A 549 14.11 9.97 -13.26
C VAL A 549 14.21 9.11 -12.02
N SER A 550 15.40 8.78 -11.52
CA SER A 550 15.57 7.92 -10.34
C SER A 550 16.06 8.72 -9.13
N GLY A 551 15.38 8.55 -7.99
CA GLY A 551 15.81 9.10 -6.72
C GLY A 551 17.01 8.33 -6.18
N SER A 552 18.15 9.00 -6.05
CA SER A 552 19.42 8.37 -5.67
C SER A 552 19.87 8.69 -4.24
N ARG A 553 19.39 9.80 -3.67
CA ARG A 553 19.55 10.17 -2.25
C ARG A 553 18.59 11.31 -1.89
N GLY A 554 18.02 11.23 -0.69
CA GLY A 554 17.05 12.21 -0.18
C GLY A 554 15.67 12.01 -0.82
N SER A 555 14.82 13.00 -0.63
CA SER A 555 13.56 13.14 -1.35
C SER A 555 13.25 14.61 -1.60
N GLY A 556 12.34 14.87 -2.52
CA GLY A 556 11.89 16.22 -2.77
C GLY A 556 11.25 16.36 -4.13
N ASN A 557 10.86 17.60 -4.41
CA ASN A 557 10.36 17.99 -5.72
C ASN A 557 11.49 17.99 -6.76
N TYR A 558 11.15 17.63 -7.98
CA TYR A 558 11.95 17.90 -9.17
C TYR A 558 11.10 18.59 -10.21
N GLU A 559 11.77 19.39 -11.03
CA GLU A 559 11.18 20.03 -12.19
C GLU A 559 12.18 20.01 -13.34
N LEU A 560 11.75 19.53 -14.50
CA LEU A 560 12.61 19.31 -15.65
C LEU A 560 11.93 19.86 -16.91
N LEU A 561 12.59 20.79 -17.59
CA LEU A 561 12.16 21.33 -18.88
C LEU A 561 12.84 20.55 -20.01
N LEU A 562 12.08 20.00 -20.95
CA LEU A 562 12.61 19.33 -22.14
C LEU A 562 12.58 20.26 -23.36
N GLU A 563 13.76 20.59 -23.88
CA GLU A 563 13.93 21.44 -25.06
C GLU A 563 14.52 20.66 -26.23
N LYS A 564 14.12 21.03 -27.44
CA LYS A 564 14.79 20.57 -28.66
C LYS A 564 15.98 21.47 -28.94
N ILE A 565 17.16 20.87 -29.18
CA ILE A 565 18.34 21.60 -29.66
C ILE A 565 18.28 21.65 -31.18
N ASN A 566 18.31 22.86 -31.73
CA ASN A 566 18.32 23.11 -33.18
C ASN A 566 19.72 23.03 -33.77
#